data_AF-A0A2V8SSD7-F1
#
_entry.id   AF-A0A2V8SSD7-F1
#
_cell.length_a   1.000
_cell.length_b   1.000
_cell.length_c   1.000
_cell.angle_alpha   90.00
_cell.angle_beta   90.00
_cell.angle_gamma   90.00
#
_symmetry.space_group_name_H-M   'P 1'
#
loop_
_entity.id
_entity.type
_entity.pdbx_description
1 polymer ?
#
loop_
_entity_poly.entity_id
_entity_poly.type
_entity_poly.pdbx_seq_one_letter_code
_entity_poly.pdbx_strand_id
1 'polypeptide(L)'
;MTVDQSNMDELDIDLPNAKLAYSIIQSLLDGHAALSDLLVVMSHALDEDTLKALTGTNEWQSYLDSKRNLENTKLQIEKFTEELKKLEDA
;
A
#
# COMPACT_ATOMS: atom_id res chain seq x y z
N MET A 1 2.22 -7.95 -34.66
CA MET A 1 1.36 -7.71 -33.50
C MET A 1 1.69 -6.31 -33.02
N THR A 2 0.98 -5.31 -33.53
CA THR A 2 1.22 -3.91 -33.22
C THR A 2 0.56 -3.66 -31.87
N VAL A 3 1.34 -3.31 -30.86
CA VAL A 3 0.79 -2.85 -29.58
C VAL A 3 -0.02 -1.61 -29.90
N ASP A 4 -1.33 -1.68 -29.66
CA ASP A 4 -2.24 -0.58 -29.84
C ASP A 4 -1.89 0.51 -28.82
N GLN A 5 -1.20 1.55 -29.29
CA GLN A 5 -0.78 2.69 -28.49
C GLN A 5 -1.92 3.69 -28.23
N SER A 6 -3.16 3.38 -28.64
CA SER A 6 -4.30 4.30 -28.56
C SER A 6 -4.96 4.44 -27.18
N ASN A 7 -4.56 3.65 -26.18
CA ASN A 7 -5.23 3.65 -24.86
C ASN A 7 -4.44 4.31 -23.71
N MET A 8 -3.30 4.97 -23.98
CA MET A 8 -2.54 5.69 -22.93
C MET A 8 -2.88 7.18 -22.82
N ASP A 9 -3.60 7.75 -23.78
CA ASP A 9 -3.98 9.18 -23.80
C ASP A 9 -5.28 9.48 -23.02
N GLU A 10 -5.96 8.46 -22.46
CA GLU A 10 -7.30 8.60 -21.84
C GLU A 10 -7.36 8.46 -20.32
N LEU A 11 -6.22 8.42 -19.62
CA LEU A 11 -6.21 8.46 -18.14
C LEU A 11 -5.87 9.87 -17.64
N ASP A 12 -6.59 10.87 -18.14
CA ASP A 12 -6.55 12.22 -17.57
C ASP A 12 -7.45 12.23 -16.31
N ILE A 13 -6.88 11.87 -15.16
CA ILE A 13 -7.54 12.02 -13.87
C ILE A 13 -7.54 13.52 -13.53
N ASP A 14 -8.72 14.12 -13.46
CA ASP A 14 -8.85 15.49 -12.98
C ASP A 14 -8.37 15.64 -11.52
N LEU A 15 -7.97 16.86 -11.15
CA LEU A 15 -7.42 17.14 -9.82
C LEU A 15 -8.36 16.71 -8.67
N PRO A 16 -9.69 16.90 -8.72
CA PRO A 16 -10.61 16.37 -7.70
C PRO A 16 -10.54 14.84 -7.54
N ASN A 17 -10.55 14.09 -8.64
CA ASN A 17 -10.47 12.64 -8.61
C ASN A 17 -9.10 12.15 -8.13
N ALA A 18 -8.03 12.88 -8.46
CA ALA A 18 -6.69 12.58 -7.95
C ALA A 18 -6.58 12.74 -6.43
N LYS A 19 -7.17 13.81 -5.87
CA LYS A 19 -7.25 14.03 -4.43
C LYS A 19 -8.05 12.95 -3.72
N LEU A 20 -9.18 12.55 -4.32
CA LEU A 20 -10.00 11.46 -3.81
C LEU A 20 -9.21 10.15 -3.79
N ALA A 21 -8.55 9.81 -4.90
CA ALA A 21 -7.71 8.62 -4.99
C ALA A 21 -6.61 8.63 -3.93
N TYR A 22 -5.92 9.76 -3.74
CA TYR A 22 -4.92 9.92 -2.68
C TYR A 22 -5.52 9.66 -1.28
N SER A 23 -6.66 10.28 -0.95
CA SER A 23 -7.30 10.10 0.35
C SER A 23 -7.72 8.65 0.61
N ILE A 24 -8.26 7.96 -0.40
CA ILE A 24 -8.63 6.55 -0.30
C ILE A 24 -7.39 5.71 -0.02
N ILE A 25 -6.34 5.92 -0.80
CA ILE A 25 -5.09 5.17 -0.69
C ILE A 25 -4.43 5.42 0.68
N GLN A 26 -4.40 6.67 1.16
CA GLN A 26 -3.86 7.00 2.47
C GLN A 26 -4.64 6.30 3.59
N SER A 27 -5.97 6.31 3.53
CA SER A 27 -6.80 5.59 4.51
C SER A 27 -6.54 4.08 4.52
N LEU A 28 -6.27 3.48 3.35
CA LEU A 28 -5.91 2.06 3.26
C LEU A 28 -4.54 1.77 3.87
N LEU A 29 -3.55 2.64 3.63
CA LEU A 29 -2.23 2.53 4.24
C LEU A 29 -2.30 2.63 5.77
N ASP A 30 -3.05 3.61 6.28
CA ASP A 30 -3.22 3.81 7.72
C ASP A 30 -3.92 2.62 8.37
N GLY A 31 -4.96 2.08 7.73
CA GLY A 31 -5.64 0.87 8.18
C GLY A 31 -4.71 -0.36 8.22
N HIS A 32 -3.84 -0.51 7.22
CA HIS A 32 -2.85 -1.59 7.21
C HIS A 32 -1.78 -1.40 8.30
N ALA A 33 -1.34 -0.17 8.57
CA ALA A 33 -0.41 0.11 9.67
C ALA A 33 -1.01 -0.30 11.01
N ALA A 34 -2.26 0.07 11.28
CA ALA A 34 -2.98 -0.34 12.49
C ALA A 34 -3.11 -1.87 12.60
N LEU A 35 -3.34 -2.58 11.50
CA LEU A 35 -3.39 -4.04 11.48
C LEU A 35 -2.02 -4.66 11.80
N SER A 36 -0.93 -4.09 11.27
CA SER A 36 0.44 -4.53 11.59
C SER A 36 0.77 -4.34 13.06
N ASP A 37 0.38 -3.20 13.65
CA ASP A 37 0.57 -2.93 15.07
C ASP A 37 -0.22 -3.92 15.94
N LEU A 38 -1.47 -4.21 15.56
CA LEU A 38 -2.28 -5.23 16.24
C LEU A 38 -1.62 -6.61 16.18
N LEU A 39 -1.03 -6.99 15.05
CA LEU A 39 -0.29 -8.25 14.92
C LEU A 39 0.90 -8.33 15.89
N VAL A 40 1.62 -7.22 16.07
CA VAL A 40 2.73 -7.15 17.05
C VAL A 40 2.18 -7.37 18.46
N VAL A 41 1.09 -6.70 18.84
CA VAL A 41 0.43 -6.91 20.14
C VAL A 41 -0.01 -8.36 20.31
N MET A 42 -0.61 -8.97 19.29
CA MET A 42 -1.01 -10.37 19.32
C MET A 42 0.19 -11.30 19.51
N SER A 43 1.34 -11.00 18.90
CA SER A 43 2.54 -11.83 19.04
C SER A 43 3.06 -11.89 20.49
N HIS A 44 2.84 -10.84 21.28
CA HIS A 44 3.15 -10.84 22.71
C HIS A 44 2.18 -11.67 23.57
N ALA A 45 0.98 -11.96 23.05
CA ALA A 45 -0.02 -12.76 23.74
C ALA A 45 0.09 -14.26 23.43
N LEU A 46 0.83 -14.63 22.38
CA LEU A 46 1.08 -16.02 22.01
C LEU A 46 2.28 -16.57 22.80
N ASP A 47 2.22 -17.86 23.14
CA ASP A 47 3.38 -18.57 23.66
C ASP A 47 4.45 -18.77 22.56
N GLU A 48 5.69 -19.04 22.98
CA GLU A 48 6.84 -19.15 22.09
C GLU A 48 6.70 -20.26 21.04
N ASP A 49 6.13 -21.42 21.42
CA ASP A 49 5.96 -22.55 20.52
C ASP A 49 4.91 -22.25 19.45
N THR A 50 3.78 -21.64 19.84
CA THR A 50 2.73 -21.18 18.92
C THR A 50 3.25 -20.09 17.98
N LEU A 51 4.00 -19.11 18.50
CA LEU A 51 4.61 -18.07 17.67
C LEU A 51 5.59 -18.67 16.66
N LYS A 52 6.42 -19.61 17.08
CA LYS A 52 7.37 -20.29 16.19
C LYS A 52 6.65 -21.07 15.09
N ALA A 53 5.60 -21.82 15.45
CA ALA A 53 4.77 -22.52 14.47
C ALA A 53 4.13 -21.56 13.46
N LEU A 54 3.58 -20.44 13.94
CA LEU A 54 2.97 -19.40 13.10
C LEU A 54 3.98 -18.79 12.12
N THR A 55 5.19 -18.44 12.58
CA THR A 55 6.23 -17.86 11.71
C THR A 55 6.75 -18.84 10.65
N GLY A 56 6.48 -20.15 10.81
CA GLY A 56 6.84 -21.18 9.85
C GLY A 56 5.82 -21.43 8.75
N THR A 57 4.66 -20.76 8.77
CA THR A 57 3.60 -21.01 7.78
C THR A 57 3.77 -20.19 6.51
N ASN A 58 3.12 -20.64 5.43
CA ASN A 58 3.12 -19.93 4.14
C ASN A 58 2.37 -18.58 4.23
N GLU A 59 1.38 -18.49 5.12
CA GLU A 59 0.62 -17.27 5.38
C GLU A 59 1.53 -16.19 6.00
N TRP A 60 2.43 -16.57 6.90
CA TRP A 60 3.40 -15.65 7.47
C TRP A 60 4.36 -15.10 6.42
N GLN A 61 4.88 -15.98 5.54
CA GLN A 61 5.71 -15.56 4.42
C GLN A 61 4.94 -14.60 3.48
N SER A 62 3.70 -14.94 3.15
CA SER A 62 2.82 -14.11 2.31
C SER A 62 2.58 -12.73 2.93
N TYR A 63 2.40 -12.67 4.26
CA TYR A 63 2.29 -11.41 5.00
C TYR A 63 3.59 -10.58 4.93
N LEU A 64 4.76 -11.20 5.13
CA LEU A 64 6.04 -10.49 5.03
C LEU A 64 6.28 -9.91 3.63
N ASP A 65 5.91 -10.65 2.58
CA ASP A 65 6.02 -10.16 1.21
C ASP A 65 5.01 -9.05 0.90
N SER A 66 3.78 -9.18 1.40
CA SER A 66 2.79 -8.11 1.34
C SER A 66 3.27 -6.84 2.05
N LYS A 67 3.88 -6.96 3.23
CA LYS A 67 4.45 -5.85 3.99
C LYS A 67 5.54 -5.12 3.20
N ARG A 68 6.47 -5.85 2.58
CA ARG A 68 7.53 -5.26 1.72
C ARG A 68 6.93 -4.53 0.51
N ASN A 69 5.93 -5.13 -0.13
CA ASN A 69 5.26 -4.50 -1.27
C ASN A 69 4.57 -3.20 -0.84
N LEU A 70 3.93 -3.19 0.33
CA LEU A 70 3.26 -2.00 0.86
C LEU A 70 4.22 -0.86 1.18
N GLU A 71 5.41 -1.16 1.72
CA GLU A 71 6.46 -0.17 1.93
C GLU A 71 6.86 0.51 0.62
N ASN A 72 6.99 -0.26 -0.46
CA ASN A 72 7.24 0.27 -1.80
C ASN A 72 6.05 1.11 -2.32
N THR A 73 4.83 0.62 -2.13
CA THR A 73 3.61 1.35 -2.51
C THR A 73 3.51 2.69 -1.80
N LYS A 74 3.83 2.76 -0.50
CA LYS A 74 3.88 4.02 0.26
C LYS A 74 4.83 5.04 -0.38
N LEU A 75 6.04 4.62 -0.75
CA LEU A 75 7.01 5.50 -1.44
C LEU A 75 6.48 5.99 -2.81
N GLN A 76 5.74 5.15 -3.54
CA GLN A 76 5.13 5.55 -4.81
C GLN A 76 4.02 6.59 -4.60
N ILE A 77 3.25 6.46 -3.53
CA ILE A 77 2.17 7.40 -3.18
C ILE A 77 2.73 8.75 -2.74
N GLU A 78 3.84 8.76 -2.00
CA GLU A 78 4.54 9.99 -1.63
C GLU A 78 4.96 10.77 -2.88
N LYS A 79 5.54 10.08 -3.88
CA LYS A 79 5.87 10.69 -5.18
C LYS A 79 4.64 11.17 -5.94
N PHE A 80 3.57 10.38 -5.98
CA PHE A 80 2.31 10.80 -6.59
C PHE A 80 1.77 12.08 -5.97
N THR A 81 1.86 12.20 -4.65
CA THR A 81 1.42 13.38 -3.90
C THR A 81 2.25 14.62 -4.22
N GLU A 82 3.57 14.46 -4.38
CA GLU A 82 4.45 15.55 -4.81
C GLU A 82 4.09 16.07 -6.19
N GLU A 83 3.76 15.19 -7.14
CA GLU A 83 3.30 15.59 -8.47
C GLU A 83 1.94 16.29 -8.43
N LEU A 84 1.00 15.82 -7.59
CA LEU A 84 -0.28 16.51 -7.41
C LEU A 84 -0.12 17.92 -6.87
N LYS A 85 0.77 18.14 -5.89
CA LYS A 85 1.05 19.49 -5.36
C LYS A 85 1.56 20.43 -6.45
N LYS A 86 2.43 19.96 -7.34
CA LYS A 86 2.92 20.76 -8.47
C LYS A 86 1.82 21.17 -9.44
N LEU A 87 0.79 20.33 -9.60
CA LEU A 87 -0.39 20.65 -10.42
C LEU A 87 -1.36 21.61 -9.73
N GLU A 88 -1.37 21.68 -8.39
CA GLU A 88 -2.15 22.68 -7.64
C GLU A 88 -1.53 24.09 -7.69
N ASP A 89 -0.20 24.15 -7.77
CA ASP A 89 0.57 25.41 -7.79
C ASP A 89 0.77 25.99 -9.21
N ALA A 90 0.30 25.30 -10.26
CA ALA A 90 0.44 25.67 -11.67
C ALA A 90 -0.81 26.41 -12.21
#